data_AF-A0A7Y6UD39-F1
#
_entry.id   AF-A0A7Y6UD39-F1
#
_cell.length_a   1.000
_cell.length_b   1.000
_cell.length_c   1.000
_cell.angle_alpha   90.00
_cell.angle_beta   90.00
_cell.angle_gamma   90.00
#
_symmetry.space_group_name_H-M   'P 1'
#
loop_
_entity.id
_entity.type
_entity.pdbx_description
1 polymer ?
#
loop_
_entity_poly.entity_id
_entity_poly.type
_entity_poly.pdbx_seq_one_letter_code
_entity_poly.pdbx_strand_id
1 'polypeptide(L)'
;MRLAALALLPLAACADPVVEMNIVLPKNADTFNTSCVTAVEIRTMGASYSTDHNDWQRSCVEVSSPASFATLRDAIRGKFDILIPDSGLSGLSLFGWSGPTPCKLSDDDPYYTPDVVAFGRADYIGQDVIDLPLTPNLDCGSRQSMTVRIVDMFTMLSGTAPSSASCTNAMAFPDMMGGVWTGTIMPKLFGKGAIYYGGVNGANGVGNAASFSGLTGNGSKSCLALDGGTVTAGSTSCIVPGNLCAAAGEYELVAVPNAVIEATPTLNPTLQAKFPGIIYGSVWTSGATRTPIAGATVEVDSKHGKVVYLDPPANIADNVHVRSDQSGTGPSGLFMLYTDTLVSVKVNGGGKTRTVTLGATDDSAAGAFIVMN
;
A
#
# COMPACT_ATOMS: atom_id res chain seq x y z
N MET A 1 -76.21 -21.74 -13.42
CA MET A 1 -75.43 -20.61 -12.89
C MET A 1 -74.22 -21.20 -12.17
N ARG A 2 -73.05 -21.26 -12.82
CA ARG A 2 -71.82 -21.87 -12.27
C ARG A 2 -70.96 -20.77 -11.66
N LEU A 3 -70.77 -20.83 -10.34
CA LEU A 3 -69.84 -19.98 -9.61
C LEU A 3 -68.42 -20.46 -9.92
N ALA A 4 -67.65 -19.68 -10.67
CA ALA A 4 -66.22 -19.90 -10.84
C ALA A 4 -65.49 -19.30 -9.64
N ALA A 5 -64.97 -20.16 -8.75
CA ALA A 5 -64.09 -19.74 -7.68
C ALA A 5 -62.71 -19.43 -8.26
N LEU A 6 -62.38 -18.14 -8.35
CA LEU A 6 -61.05 -17.65 -8.71
C LEU A 6 -60.14 -17.88 -7.49
N ALA A 7 -59.33 -18.94 -7.53
CA ALA A 7 -58.30 -19.18 -6.53
C ALA A 7 -57.17 -18.15 -6.72
N LEU A 8 -57.15 -17.12 -5.88
CA LEU A 8 -55.96 -16.29 -5.69
C LEU A 8 -54.91 -17.13 -4.95
N LEU A 9 -53.96 -17.68 -5.70
CA LEU A 9 -52.69 -18.14 -5.15
C LEU A 9 -51.92 -16.88 -4.73
N PRO A 10 -51.60 -16.69 -3.44
CA PRO A 10 -50.63 -15.69 -3.06
C PRO A 10 -49.30 -16.15 -3.68
N LEU A 11 -48.85 -15.42 -4.70
CA LEU A 11 -47.45 -15.41 -5.07
C LEU A 11 -46.74 -14.92 -3.81
N ALA A 12 -46.26 -15.85 -2.98
CA ALA A 12 -45.20 -15.57 -2.04
C ALA A 12 -44.03 -15.14 -2.92
N ALA A 13 -43.95 -13.84 -3.18
CA ALA A 13 -42.73 -13.23 -3.65
C ALA A 13 -41.72 -13.59 -2.58
N CYS A 14 -40.88 -14.59 -2.85
CA CYS A 14 -39.66 -14.81 -2.13
C CYS A 14 -38.91 -13.49 -2.27
N ALA A 15 -39.09 -12.59 -1.30
CA ALA A 15 -38.23 -11.44 -1.20
C ALA A 15 -36.84 -12.03 -1.00
N ASP A 16 -35.95 -11.77 -1.95
CA ASP A 16 -34.58 -12.21 -1.84
C ASP A 16 -34.04 -11.76 -0.48
N PRO A 17 -33.27 -12.60 0.23
CA PRO A 17 -32.74 -12.24 1.53
C PRO A 17 -31.96 -10.93 1.42
N VAL A 18 -32.46 -9.89 2.07
CA VAL A 18 -31.83 -8.57 2.12
C VAL A 18 -30.94 -8.52 3.35
N VAL A 19 -29.67 -8.18 3.15
CA VAL A 19 -28.75 -7.86 4.24
C VAL A 19 -28.68 -6.34 4.37
N GLU A 20 -29.08 -5.80 5.51
CA GLU A 20 -28.97 -4.38 5.79
C GLU A 20 -27.52 -4.02 6.14
N MET A 21 -26.99 -2.94 5.57
CA MET A 21 -25.65 -2.45 5.85
C MET A 21 -25.71 -1.12 6.60
N ASN A 22 -25.06 -1.08 7.76
CA ASN A 22 -24.85 0.12 8.55
C ASN A 22 -23.41 0.60 8.45
N ILE A 23 -23.22 1.89 8.21
CA ILE A 23 -21.88 2.49 8.20
C ILE A 23 -21.56 3.01 9.59
N VAL A 24 -20.51 2.48 10.20
CA VAL A 24 -20.02 2.91 11.52
C VAL A 24 -18.89 3.91 11.33
N LEU A 25 -19.10 5.15 11.80
CA LEU A 25 -18.11 6.22 11.64
C LEU A 25 -16.95 6.05 12.63
N PRO A 26 -15.72 6.43 12.26
CA PRO A 26 -14.59 6.40 13.16
C PRO A 26 -14.76 7.43 14.29
N LYS A 27 -14.19 7.16 15.47
CA LYS A 27 -14.28 8.08 16.63
C LYS A 27 -13.70 9.47 16.35
N ASN A 28 -12.77 9.57 15.41
CA ASN A 28 -12.13 10.80 14.96
C ASN A 28 -12.65 11.26 13.59
N ALA A 29 -13.90 10.94 13.25
CA ALA A 29 -14.50 11.32 11.97
C ALA A 29 -14.41 12.84 11.68
N ASP A 30 -14.55 13.67 12.71
CA ASP A 30 -14.56 15.13 12.56
C ASP A 30 -13.17 15.73 12.29
N THR A 31 -12.09 14.96 12.47
CA THR A 31 -10.72 15.45 12.27
C THR A 31 -10.16 15.14 10.89
N PHE A 32 -10.94 14.50 10.01
CA PHE A 32 -10.46 13.99 8.74
C PHE A 32 -11.31 14.56 7.60
N ASN A 33 -10.68 15.28 6.68
CA ASN A 33 -11.42 15.92 5.60
C ASN A 33 -11.68 14.93 4.46
N THR A 34 -12.95 14.75 4.08
CA THR A 34 -13.37 13.88 2.98
C THR A 34 -13.80 14.64 1.72
N SER A 35 -13.60 15.96 1.66
CA SER A 35 -14.13 16.83 0.58
C SER A 35 -13.67 16.48 -0.84
N CYS A 36 -12.57 15.74 -0.99
CA CYS A 36 -12.09 15.24 -2.27
C CYS A 36 -12.71 13.91 -2.70
N VAL A 37 -13.56 13.29 -1.88
CA VAL A 37 -14.28 12.07 -2.28
C VAL A 37 -15.23 12.39 -3.44
N THR A 38 -15.04 11.72 -4.56
CA THR A 38 -15.87 11.86 -5.77
C THR A 38 -16.70 10.61 -6.06
N ALA A 39 -16.38 9.47 -5.44
CA ALA A 39 -17.26 8.30 -5.47
C ALA A 39 -17.11 7.39 -4.26
N VAL A 40 -18.09 6.50 -4.10
CA VAL A 40 -18.06 5.39 -3.15
C VAL A 40 -18.27 4.09 -3.91
N GLU A 41 -17.39 3.13 -3.66
CA GLU A 41 -17.55 1.76 -4.16
C GLU A 41 -17.86 0.84 -2.99
N ILE A 42 -18.78 -0.09 -3.19
CA ILE A 42 -18.96 -1.25 -2.34
C ILE A 42 -18.61 -2.49 -3.14
N ARG A 43 -17.91 -3.43 -2.49
CA ARG A 43 -17.64 -4.76 -3.04
C ARG A 43 -18.22 -5.83 -2.14
N THR A 44 -18.86 -6.83 -2.73
CA THR A 44 -19.23 -8.09 -2.07
C THR A 44 -18.17 -9.13 -2.37
N MET A 45 -17.64 -9.77 -1.35
CA MET A 45 -16.70 -10.88 -1.48
C MET A 45 -17.46 -12.19 -1.43
N GLY A 46 -17.11 -13.11 -2.32
CA GLY A 46 -17.72 -14.42 -2.39
C GLY A 46 -17.13 -15.41 -1.38
N ALA A 47 -17.79 -16.53 -1.14
CA ALA A 47 -17.32 -17.57 -0.23
C ALA A 47 -16.00 -18.23 -0.66
N SER A 48 -15.65 -18.14 -1.95
CA SER A 48 -14.42 -18.69 -2.53
C SER A 48 -13.33 -17.63 -2.75
N TYR A 49 -13.52 -16.38 -2.32
CA TYR A 49 -12.56 -15.28 -2.53
C TYR A 49 -11.12 -15.57 -2.07
N SER A 50 -10.95 -16.39 -1.03
CA SER A 50 -9.61 -16.78 -0.54
C SER A 50 -8.81 -17.67 -1.50
N THR A 51 -9.50 -18.37 -2.40
CA THR A 51 -8.91 -19.28 -3.39
C THR A 51 -9.12 -18.82 -4.82
N ASP A 52 -10.10 -17.97 -5.06
CA ASP A 52 -10.39 -17.31 -6.34
C ASP A 52 -10.55 -15.81 -6.11
N HIS A 53 -9.50 -15.04 -6.41
CA HIS A 53 -9.51 -13.59 -6.23
C HIS A 53 -10.46 -12.84 -7.17
N ASN A 54 -11.13 -13.53 -8.10
CA ASN A 54 -12.17 -12.97 -8.95
C ASN A 54 -13.60 -13.20 -8.42
N ASP A 55 -13.75 -13.93 -7.31
CA ASP A 55 -15.05 -14.19 -6.68
C ASP A 55 -15.52 -12.98 -5.86
N TRP A 56 -15.84 -11.89 -6.55
CA TRP A 56 -16.37 -10.65 -5.97
C TRP A 56 -17.27 -9.93 -6.96
N GLN A 57 -18.17 -9.07 -6.45
CA GLN A 57 -18.94 -8.12 -7.25
C GLN A 57 -18.72 -6.71 -6.74
N ARG A 58 -19.03 -5.70 -7.56
CA ARG A 58 -18.96 -4.29 -7.16
C ARG A 58 -20.15 -3.47 -7.66
N SER A 59 -20.42 -2.39 -6.93
CA SER A 59 -21.17 -1.25 -7.44
C SER A 59 -20.49 0.03 -6.95
N CYS A 60 -20.53 1.07 -7.80
CA CYS A 60 -19.91 2.35 -7.52
C CYS A 60 -20.92 3.47 -7.78
N VAL A 61 -20.98 4.41 -6.85
CA VAL A 61 -21.87 5.57 -6.87
C VAL A 61 -21.02 6.82 -6.80
N GLU A 62 -21.15 7.69 -7.80
CA GLU A 62 -20.55 9.02 -7.76
C GLU A 62 -21.26 9.90 -6.73
N VAL A 63 -20.48 10.69 -5.99
CA VAL A 63 -20.99 11.59 -4.94
C VAL A 63 -20.43 13.00 -5.14
N SER A 64 -21.18 14.00 -4.69
CA SER A 64 -20.76 15.39 -4.75
C SER A 64 -19.95 15.76 -3.49
N SER A 65 -18.62 15.57 -3.57
CA SER A 65 -17.59 16.14 -2.67
C SER A 65 -18.01 16.33 -1.20
N PRO A 66 -18.35 15.23 -0.48
CA PRO A 66 -18.86 15.33 0.89
C PRO A 66 -17.78 15.83 1.83
N ALA A 67 -18.05 16.93 2.53
CA ALA A 67 -17.07 17.56 3.42
C ALA A 67 -16.76 16.75 4.70
N SER A 68 -17.59 15.77 5.06
CA SER A 68 -17.43 14.94 6.26
C SER A 68 -17.89 13.50 6.03
N PHE A 69 -17.48 12.58 6.93
CA PHE A 69 -17.96 11.21 6.95
C PHE A 69 -19.49 11.08 7.13
N ALA A 70 -20.11 11.98 7.90
CA ALA A 70 -21.57 11.98 8.07
C ALA A 70 -22.27 12.32 6.75
N THR A 71 -21.78 13.36 6.05
CA THR A 71 -22.28 13.75 4.72
C THR A 71 -22.07 12.65 3.69
N LEU A 72 -20.93 11.95 3.75
CA LEU A 72 -20.63 10.80 2.91
C LEU A 72 -21.65 9.68 3.11
N ARG A 73 -21.90 9.26 4.37
CA ARG A 73 -22.89 8.24 4.72
C ARG A 73 -24.28 8.62 4.19
N ASP A 74 -24.70 9.86 4.40
CA ASP A 74 -26.03 10.30 4.00
C ASP A 74 -26.16 10.35 2.47
N ALA A 75 -25.09 10.70 1.74
CA ALA A 75 -25.07 10.74 0.28
C ALA A 75 -25.28 9.37 -0.39
N ILE A 76 -24.85 8.29 0.26
CA ILE A 76 -24.90 6.93 -0.29
C ILE A 76 -26.03 6.06 0.27
N ARG A 77 -26.81 6.60 1.21
CA ARG A 77 -27.90 5.87 1.86
C ARG A 77 -28.94 5.41 0.83
N GLY A 78 -29.18 4.09 0.78
CA GLY A 78 -30.15 3.49 -0.14
C GLY A 78 -29.77 3.59 -1.63
N LYS A 79 -28.49 3.82 -1.95
CA LYS A 79 -28.00 3.95 -3.33
C LYS A 79 -27.39 2.66 -3.91
N PHE A 80 -27.14 1.66 -3.07
CA PHE A 80 -26.50 0.43 -3.49
C PHE A 80 -27.51 -0.71 -3.61
N ASP A 81 -27.51 -1.31 -4.79
CA ASP A 81 -28.08 -2.62 -5.07
C ASP A 81 -26.94 -3.43 -5.71
N ILE A 82 -26.42 -4.42 -4.98
CA ILE A 82 -25.24 -5.20 -5.37
C ILE A 82 -25.59 -6.68 -5.37
N LEU A 83 -25.21 -7.35 -6.44
CA LEU A 83 -25.28 -8.80 -6.53
C LEU A 83 -24.34 -9.45 -5.51
N ILE A 84 -24.85 -10.49 -4.86
CA ILE A 84 -24.02 -11.42 -4.10
C ILE A 84 -23.39 -12.40 -5.10
N PRO A 85 -22.08 -12.71 -5.01
CA PRO A 85 -21.45 -13.72 -5.84
C PRO A 85 -22.17 -15.07 -5.75
N ASP A 86 -22.15 -15.87 -6.82
CA ASP A 86 -22.83 -17.17 -6.89
C ASP A 86 -22.34 -18.17 -5.82
N SER A 87 -21.10 -18.00 -5.36
CA SER A 87 -20.52 -18.80 -4.26
C SER A 87 -21.14 -18.48 -2.88
N GLY A 88 -21.93 -17.41 -2.78
CA GLY A 88 -22.48 -16.86 -1.54
C GLY A 88 -21.66 -15.68 -1.00
N LEU A 89 -22.23 -14.93 -0.05
CA LEU A 89 -21.55 -13.79 0.57
C LEU A 89 -20.58 -14.26 1.67
N SER A 90 -19.36 -13.72 1.71
CA SER A 90 -18.41 -13.92 2.83
C SER A 90 -18.02 -12.61 3.51
N GLY A 91 -18.23 -11.47 2.86
CA GLY A 91 -17.97 -10.16 3.45
C GLY A 91 -18.24 -9.01 2.50
N LEU A 92 -18.14 -7.81 3.05
CA LEU A 92 -18.31 -6.54 2.36
C LEU A 92 -17.08 -5.66 2.56
N SER A 93 -16.71 -4.90 1.53
CA SER A 93 -15.84 -3.73 1.68
C SER A 93 -16.47 -2.48 1.09
N LEU A 94 -16.11 -1.33 1.64
CA LEU A 94 -16.46 -0.02 1.11
C LEU A 94 -15.20 0.80 0.94
N PHE A 95 -15.15 1.59 -0.13
CA PHE A 95 -14.09 2.54 -0.41
C PHE A 95 -14.69 3.90 -0.74
N GLY A 96 -14.15 4.96 -0.15
CA GLY A 96 -14.36 6.34 -0.59
C GLY A 96 -13.18 6.76 -1.45
N TRP A 97 -13.45 7.05 -2.72
CA TRP A 97 -12.44 7.34 -3.74
C TRP A 97 -12.32 8.83 -4.04
N SER A 98 -11.10 9.29 -4.30
CA SER A 98 -10.79 10.61 -4.86
C SER A 98 -10.09 10.44 -6.21
N GLY A 99 -10.61 11.08 -7.24
CA GLY A 99 -10.03 11.03 -8.58
C GLY A 99 -10.99 11.53 -9.67
N PRO A 100 -10.52 11.66 -10.92
CA PRO A 100 -11.30 12.21 -12.03
C PRO A 100 -12.41 11.25 -12.52
N THR A 101 -12.19 9.93 -12.46
CA THR A 101 -13.14 8.91 -12.93
C THR A 101 -13.19 7.70 -12.01
N PRO A 102 -13.50 7.88 -10.71
CA PRO A 102 -13.30 6.87 -9.68
C PRO A 102 -14.19 5.62 -9.84
N CYS A 103 -15.36 5.73 -10.50
CA CYS A 103 -16.21 4.57 -10.81
C CYS A 103 -15.84 3.88 -12.13
N LYS A 104 -14.94 4.47 -12.91
CA LYS A 104 -14.35 3.86 -14.10
C LYS A 104 -12.92 3.46 -13.77
N LEU A 105 -12.77 2.64 -12.74
CA LEU A 105 -11.60 1.78 -12.58
C LEU A 105 -11.63 0.82 -13.77
N SER A 106 -11.19 1.31 -14.92
CA SER A 106 -11.40 0.68 -16.20
C SER A 106 -10.22 -0.22 -16.52
N ASP A 107 -10.59 -1.31 -17.16
CA ASP A 107 -9.78 -2.22 -17.97
C ASP A 107 -8.81 -1.52 -18.98
N ASP A 108 -8.85 -0.19 -19.08
CA ASP A 108 -8.09 0.65 -20.02
C ASP A 108 -6.76 1.20 -19.47
N ASP A 109 -6.58 1.31 -18.13
CA ASP A 109 -5.31 1.77 -17.56
C ASP A 109 -5.01 1.10 -16.21
N PRO A 110 -4.24 0.00 -16.21
CA PRO A 110 -3.92 -0.74 -14.98
C PRO A 110 -2.94 0.03 -14.07
N TYR A 111 -2.36 1.14 -14.53
CA TYR A 111 -1.29 1.85 -13.81
C TYR A 111 -1.80 2.96 -12.88
N TYR A 112 -3.06 3.37 -13.00
CA TYR A 112 -3.64 4.42 -12.17
C TYR A 112 -4.84 3.93 -11.37
N THR A 113 -4.70 3.98 -10.05
CA THR A 113 -5.84 3.82 -9.14
C THR A 113 -6.19 5.18 -8.53
N PRO A 114 -7.47 5.50 -8.34
CA PRO A 114 -7.88 6.67 -7.56
C PRO A 114 -7.37 6.55 -6.12
N ASP A 115 -7.20 7.68 -5.48
CA ASP A 115 -6.79 7.76 -4.09
C ASP A 115 -7.91 7.24 -3.19
N VAL A 116 -7.59 6.33 -2.26
CA VAL A 116 -8.54 5.91 -1.23
C VAL A 116 -8.52 6.95 -0.10
N VAL A 117 -9.63 7.65 0.12
CA VAL A 117 -9.79 8.59 1.24
C VAL A 117 -10.18 7.85 2.51
N ALA A 118 -11.03 6.83 2.39
CA ALA A 118 -11.46 6.00 3.49
C ALA A 118 -11.82 4.60 3.00
N PHE A 119 -11.73 3.62 3.88
CA PHE A 119 -12.12 2.24 3.58
C PHE A 119 -12.81 1.59 4.78
N GLY A 120 -13.61 0.56 4.54
CA GLY A 120 -14.22 -0.25 5.59
C GLY A 120 -14.37 -1.69 5.14
N ARG A 121 -14.41 -2.61 6.10
CA ARG A 121 -14.74 -4.01 5.85
C ARG A 121 -15.60 -4.60 6.95
N ALA A 122 -16.36 -5.63 6.62
CA ALA A 122 -17.01 -6.49 7.58
C ALA A 122 -17.16 -7.90 7.01
N ASP A 123 -16.96 -8.90 7.88
CA ASP A 123 -17.13 -10.30 7.54
C ASP A 123 -18.62 -10.67 7.66
N TYR A 124 -19.12 -11.49 6.73
CA TYR A 124 -20.48 -12.03 6.78
C TYR A 124 -20.47 -13.46 7.32
N ILE A 125 -21.23 -13.66 8.38
CA ILE A 125 -21.38 -14.91 9.13
C ILE A 125 -22.85 -15.35 9.21
N GLY A 126 -23.72 -14.83 8.34
CA GLY A 126 -25.16 -15.14 8.30
C GLY A 126 -26.06 -14.16 9.05
N GLN A 127 -25.58 -12.94 9.35
CA GLN A 127 -26.34 -11.91 10.05
C GLN A 127 -27.21 -11.06 9.10
N ASP A 128 -28.41 -10.67 9.54
CA ASP A 128 -29.31 -9.81 8.75
C ASP A 128 -28.82 -8.35 8.62
N VAL A 129 -27.97 -7.91 9.56
CA VAL A 129 -27.44 -6.55 9.62
C VAL A 129 -25.91 -6.59 9.72
N ILE A 130 -25.22 -5.91 8.82
CA ILE A 130 -23.76 -5.78 8.81
C ILE A 130 -23.37 -4.35 9.21
N ASP A 131 -22.65 -4.24 10.32
CA ASP A 131 -21.97 -3.00 10.69
C ASP A 131 -20.60 -2.92 10.01
N LEU A 132 -20.43 -1.91 9.15
CA LEU A 132 -19.23 -1.66 8.38
C LEU A 132 -18.45 -0.46 8.94
N PRO A 133 -17.42 -0.69 9.78
CA PRO A 133 -16.60 0.39 10.33
C PRO A 133 -15.72 1.03 9.26
N LEU A 134 -15.85 2.36 9.11
CA LEU A 134 -14.96 3.13 8.27
C LEU A 134 -13.67 3.49 8.99
N THR A 135 -12.58 3.39 8.26
CA THR A 135 -11.23 3.74 8.65
C THR A 135 -10.75 4.86 7.74
N PRO A 136 -10.30 6.00 8.30
CA PRO A 136 -9.65 7.05 7.51
C PRO A 136 -8.38 6.54 6.83
N ASN A 137 -8.11 7.02 5.61
CA ASN A 137 -6.92 6.64 4.83
C ASN A 137 -6.12 7.83 4.29
N LEU A 138 -6.71 8.72 3.47
CA LEU A 138 -6.07 9.96 2.99
C LEU A 138 -6.89 11.19 3.33
N ASP A 139 -6.26 12.21 3.92
CA ASP A 139 -6.92 13.44 4.33
C ASP A 139 -6.96 14.43 3.16
N CYS A 140 -8.16 14.76 2.66
CA CYS A 140 -8.34 15.67 1.53
C CYS A 140 -7.85 17.11 1.80
N GLY A 141 -7.68 17.51 3.06
CA GLY A 141 -7.16 18.82 3.47
C GLY A 141 -5.64 18.89 3.54
N SER A 142 -4.96 17.76 3.38
CA SER A 142 -3.52 17.61 3.61
C SER A 142 -2.66 17.75 2.35
N ARG A 143 -3.15 18.45 1.33
CA ARG A 143 -2.41 18.58 0.07
C ARG A 143 -1.14 19.41 0.29
N GLN A 144 0.01 18.85 -0.08
CA GLN A 144 1.31 19.50 0.06
C GLN A 144 2.09 19.42 -1.26
N SER A 145 3.05 20.33 -1.43
CA SER A 145 4.05 20.22 -2.49
C SER A 145 5.10 19.19 -2.07
N MET A 146 5.45 18.28 -2.97
CA MET A 146 6.40 17.21 -2.73
C MET A 146 7.49 17.28 -3.79
N THR A 147 8.73 17.09 -3.35
CA THR A 147 9.87 16.84 -4.22
C THR A 147 10.44 15.49 -3.84
N VAL A 148 10.43 14.54 -4.77
CA VAL A 148 10.86 13.17 -4.53
C VAL A 148 12.10 12.84 -5.35
N ARG A 149 13.09 12.24 -4.70
CA ARG A 149 14.29 11.70 -5.33
C ARG A 149 14.21 10.18 -5.40
N ILE A 150 14.44 9.61 -6.58
CA ILE A 150 14.61 8.16 -6.71
C ILE A 150 16.09 7.81 -6.52
N VAL A 151 16.35 6.93 -5.57
CA VAL A 151 17.71 6.48 -5.23
C VAL A 151 17.79 4.97 -5.44
N ASP A 152 18.69 4.52 -6.30
CA ASP A 152 19.00 3.11 -6.49
C ASP A 152 19.72 2.58 -5.24
N MET A 153 19.04 1.66 -4.53
CA MET A 153 19.58 1.04 -3.33
C MET A 153 20.92 0.35 -3.55
N PHE A 154 21.07 -0.41 -4.63
CA PHE A 154 22.24 -1.27 -4.81
C PHE A 154 23.42 -0.50 -5.38
N THR A 155 23.16 0.54 -6.18
CA THR A 155 24.19 1.51 -6.55
C THR A 155 24.71 2.28 -5.32
N MET A 156 23.85 2.59 -4.34
CA MET A 156 24.31 3.16 -3.05
C MET A 156 25.20 2.20 -2.25
N LEU A 157 24.98 0.90 -2.37
CA LEU A 157 25.66 -0.12 -1.55
C LEU A 157 26.94 -0.69 -2.18
N SER A 158 27.18 -0.49 -3.48
CA SER A 158 28.32 -1.08 -4.22
C SER A 158 29.65 -0.33 -4.08
N GLY A 159 29.67 0.83 -3.40
CA GLY A 159 30.90 1.62 -3.18
C GLY A 159 31.73 1.18 -1.97
N THR A 160 33.07 1.33 -2.05
CA THR A 160 34.01 0.99 -0.97
C THR A 160 33.84 1.83 0.30
N ALA A 161 33.15 2.97 0.21
CA ALA A 161 32.52 3.66 1.33
C ALA A 161 31.40 4.54 0.76
N PRO A 162 30.15 4.38 1.19
CA PRO A 162 29.10 5.27 0.73
C PRO A 162 29.35 6.68 1.27
N SER A 163 29.29 7.64 0.38
CA SER A 163 29.57 9.06 0.65
C SER A 163 28.54 9.92 -0.09
N SER A 164 28.59 11.24 0.09
CA SER A 164 27.78 12.16 -0.71
C SER A 164 28.00 12.01 -2.22
N ALA A 165 29.17 11.53 -2.67
CA ALA A 165 29.42 11.17 -4.06
C ALA A 165 28.62 9.93 -4.51
N SER A 166 28.33 9.01 -3.58
CA SER A 166 27.49 7.84 -3.86
C SER A 166 26.04 8.22 -4.13
N CYS A 167 25.52 9.25 -3.45
CA CYS A 167 24.19 9.76 -3.72
C CYS A 167 24.04 10.29 -5.14
N THR A 168 25.02 11.06 -5.64
CA THR A 168 25.01 11.55 -7.03
C THR A 168 24.96 10.40 -8.03
N ASN A 169 25.73 9.33 -7.79
CA ASN A 169 25.79 8.17 -8.69
C ASN A 169 24.56 7.27 -8.59
N ALA A 170 23.94 7.20 -7.41
CA ALA A 170 22.74 6.39 -7.18
C ALA A 170 21.43 7.08 -7.55
N MET A 171 21.47 8.36 -7.95
CA MET A 171 20.29 9.02 -8.49
C MET A 171 19.87 8.32 -9.78
N ALA A 172 18.71 7.65 -9.76
CA ALA A 172 18.31 6.71 -10.80
C ALA A 172 17.80 7.35 -12.10
N PHE A 173 17.95 8.66 -12.32
CA PHE A 173 17.39 9.37 -13.49
C PHE A 173 18.42 9.90 -14.51
N PRO A 174 19.32 9.08 -15.09
CA PRO A 174 20.09 9.55 -16.24
C PRO A 174 19.20 9.77 -17.49
N ASP A 175 18.03 9.12 -17.59
CA ASP A 175 17.38 8.86 -18.89
C ASP A 175 16.02 9.56 -19.13
N MET A 176 15.53 10.41 -18.22
CA MET A 176 14.19 11.07 -18.28
C MET A 176 12.96 10.13 -18.38
N MET A 177 13.14 8.80 -18.39
CA MET A 177 12.05 7.81 -18.57
C MET A 177 11.45 7.26 -17.26
N GLY A 178 11.62 7.97 -16.14
CA GLY A 178 11.06 7.56 -14.86
C GLY A 178 10.08 8.58 -14.30
N GLY A 179 9.26 8.15 -13.35
CA GLY A 179 8.29 8.99 -12.65
C GLY A 179 8.07 8.53 -11.23
N VAL A 180 7.45 9.41 -10.44
CA VAL A 180 6.99 9.10 -9.09
C VAL A 180 5.58 9.61 -8.92
N TRP A 181 4.76 8.79 -8.27
CA TRP A 181 3.42 9.09 -7.85
C TRP A 181 3.26 8.85 -6.34
N THR A 182 2.31 9.55 -5.75
CA THR A 182 1.94 9.38 -4.35
C THR A 182 0.63 8.61 -4.24
N GLY A 183 0.50 7.92 -3.11
CA GLY A 183 -0.70 7.20 -2.74
C GLY A 183 -0.58 6.68 -1.32
N THR A 184 -1.24 5.58 -1.04
CA THR A 184 -1.15 4.89 0.25
C THR A 184 -1.00 3.40 0.05
N ILE A 185 -0.22 2.77 0.92
CA ILE A 185 -0.29 1.32 1.12
C ILE A 185 -1.18 1.07 2.34
N MET A 186 -2.12 0.14 2.19
CA MET A 186 -3.01 -0.30 3.26
C MET A 186 -3.13 -1.84 3.22
N PRO A 187 -3.49 -2.50 4.33
CA PRO A 187 -3.66 -3.95 4.35
C PRO A 187 -4.77 -4.35 3.38
N LYS A 188 -4.65 -5.53 2.77
CA LYS A 188 -5.79 -6.12 2.05
C LYS A 188 -6.96 -6.25 3.02
N LEU A 189 -8.14 -5.81 2.57
CA LEU A 189 -9.35 -5.94 3.38
C LEU A 189 -9.72 -7.41 3.57
N PHE A 190 -9.48 -8.25 2.57
CA PHE A 190 -9.69 -9.69 2.65
C PHE A 190 -8.43 -10.44 2.21
N GLY A 191 -8.03 -11.43 3.00
CA GLY A 191 -6.79 -12.18 2.77
C GLY A 191 -5.56 -11.55 3.43
N LYS A 192 -4.38 -11.95 2.93
CA LYS A 192 -3.06 -11.49 3.37
C LYS A 192 -2.45 -10.55 2.35
N GLY A 193 -1.59 -9.65 2.81
CA GLY A 193 -0.86 -8.73 1.97
C GLY A 193 -1.28 -7.29 2.15
N ALA A 194 -0.71 -6.43 1.33
CA ALA A 194 -1.06 -5.02 1.27
C ALA A 194 -1.25 -4.58 -0.19
N ILE A 195 -2.02 -3.52 -0.38
CA ILE A 195 -2.32 -2.95 -1.70
C ILE A 195 -1.96 -1.48 -1.67
N TYR A 196 -1.37 -1.02 -2.77
CA TYR A 196 -1.20 0.38 -3.07
C TYR A 196 -2.46 0.93 -3.75
N TYR A 197 -2.93 2.07 -3.27
CA TYR A 197 -3.95 2.87 -3.92
C TYR A 197 -3.43 4.30 -4.10
N GLY A 198 -3.51 4.80 -5.32
CA GLY A 198 -2.99 6.09 -5.74
C GLY A 198 -2.44 6.06 -7.15
N GLY A 199 -1.67 7.10 -7.49
CA GLY A 199 -1.24 7.34 -8.87
C GLY A 199 -1.85 8.60 -9.48
N VAL A 200 -2.89 9.18 -8.87
CA VAL A 200 -3.55 10.39 -9.40
C VAL A 200 -2.60 11.60 -9.36
N ASN A 201 -1.71 11.65 -8.38
CA ASN A 201 -0.76 12.74 -8.22
C ASN A 201 0.66 12.22 -8.36
N GLY A 202 1.37 12.74 -9.35
CA GLY A 202 2.76 12.40 -9.62
C GLY A 202 3.36 13.26 -10.71
N ALA A 203 4.63 13.03 -11.00
CA ALA A 203 5.34 13.67 -12.08
C ALA A 203 6.48 12.79 -12.59
N ASN A 204 6.86 13.01 -13.85
CA ASN A 204 8.10 12.49 -14.40
C ASN A 204 9.30 13.15 -13.70
N GLY A 205 10.40 12.41 -13.58
CA GLY A 205 11.65 12.91 -13.03
C GLY A 205 12.34 13.89 -13.97
N VAL A 206 12.68 15.08 -13.47
CA VAL A 206 13.49 16.09 -14.16
C VAL A 206 14.65 16.49 -13.24
N GLY A 207 15.90 16.36 -13.72
CA GLY A 207 17.07 16.75 -12.93
C GLY A 207 17.20 15.99 -11.61
N ASN A 208 16.97 14.67 -11.64
CA ASN A 208 17.01 13.77 -10.49
C ASN A 208 15.91 13.97 -9.43
N ALA A 209 14.81 14.65 -9.76
CA ALA A 209 13.66 14.74 -8.87
C ALA A 209 12.32 14.78 -9.62
N ALA A 210 11.27 14.22 -9.03
CA ALA A 210 9.89 14.43 -9.44
C ALA A 210 9.25 15.45 -8.48
N SER A 211 8.62 16.49 -9.01
CA SER A 211 7.97 17.54 -8.21
C SER A 211 6.50 17.64 -8.57
N PHE A 212 5.62 17.48 -7.58
CA PHE A 212 4.17 17.49 -7.75
C PHE A 212 3.47 17.90 -6.46
N SER A 213 2.14 18.00 -6.47
CA SER A 213 1.35 18.20 -5.26
C SER A 213 0.40 17.04 -5.05
N GLY A 214 0.37 16.50 -3.83
CA GLY A 214 -0.44 15.35 -3.47
C GLY A 214 -0.88 15.37 -2.02
N LEU A 215 -1.81 14.48 -1.66
CA LEU A 215 -2.30 14.32 -0.30
C LEU A 215 -1.24 13.61 0.55
N THR A 216 -0.90 14.15 1.73
CA THR A 216 0.18 13.58 2.57
C THR A 216 -0.28 13.15 3.97
N GLY A 217 -1.44 13.63 4.43
CA GLY A 217 -2.06 13.20 5.67
C GLY A 217 -2.70 11.83 5.49
N ASN A 218 -2.25 10.86 6.26
CA ASN A 218 -2.72 9.48 6.17
C ASN A 218 -3.31 8.95 7.48
N GLY A 219 -4.19 7.95 7.39
CA GLY A 219 -4.79 7.29 8.53
C GLY A 219 -3.88 6.29 9.23
N SER A 220 -4.16 5.97 10.49
CA SER A 220 -3.31 5.12 11.34
C SER A 220 -3.21 3.65 10.91
N LYS A 221 -4.03 3.21 9.94
CA LYS A 221 -4.02 1.86 9.37
C LYS A 221 -3.42 1.82 7.97
N SER A 222 -2.75 2.88 7.57
CA SER A 222 -2.13 3.06 6.26
C SER A 222 -0.77 3.72 6.42
N CYS A 223 0.02 3.71 5.36
CA CYS A 223 1.17 4.60 5.24
C CYS A 223 1.02 5.45 3.99
N LEU A 224 1.46 6.71 4.06
CA LEU A 224 1.77 7.48 2.86
C LEU A 224 2.85 6.73 2.08
N ALA A 225 2.61 6.50 0.80
CA ALA A 225 3.48 5.69 -0.04
C ALA A 225 3.85 6.42 -1.32
N LEU A 226 5.03 6.08 -1.83
CA LEU A 226 5.52 6.48 -3.13
C LEU A 226 5.56 5.25 -4.01
N ASP A 227 5.02 5.40 -5.21
CA ASP A 227 5.15 4.44 -6.29
C ASP A 227 5.96 5.09 -7.41
N GLY A 228 6.88 4.34 -8.01
CA GLY A 228 7.65 4.88 -9.11
C GLY A 228 8.91 4.11 -9.38
N GLY A 229 9.66 4.63 -10.33
CA GLY A 229 10.84 3.96 -10.81
C GLY A 229 11.31 4.49 -12.15
N THR A 230 12.10 3.65 -12.79
CA THR A 230 12.73 3.80 -14.09
C THR A 230 12.57 2.49 -14.84
N VAL A 231 13.10 2.43 -16.06
CA VAL A 231 13.09 1.20 -16.86
C VAL A 231 13.88 0.03 -16.24
N THR A 232 14.82 0.30 -15.32
CA THR A 232 15.71 -0.72 -14.72
C THR A 232 15.51 -0.94 -13.23
N ALA A 233 14.71 -0.11 -12.57
CA ALA A 233 14.51 -0.18 -11.12
C ALA A 233 13.19 0.47 -10.72
N GLY A 234 12.50 -0.07 -9.73
CA GLY A 234 11.25 0.48 -9.22
C GLY A 234 11.06 0.20 -7.74
N SER A 235 10.06 0.85 -7.15
CA SER A 235 9.60 0.53 -5.81
C SER A 235 8.20 1.09 -5.59
N THR A 236 7.40 0.34 -4.83
CA THR A 236 6.15 0.81 -4.25
C THR A 236 6.26 0.67 -2.74
N SER A 237 6.57 1.76 -2.03
CA SER A 237 6.95 1.68 -0.62
C SER A 237 6.38 2.80 0.26
N CYS A 238 6.18 2.47 1.54
CA CYS A 238 5.89 3.47 2.56
C CYS A 238 7.04 4.49 2.66
N ILE A 239 6.69 5.77 2.80
CA ILE A 239 7.69 6.80 3.10
C ILE A 239 8.29 6.55 4.49
N VAL A 240 9.60 6.31 4.53
CA VAL A 240 10.35 6.19 5.79
C VAL A 240 10.89 7.56 6.17
N PRO A 241 10.65 8.05 7.41
CA PRO A 241 11.19 9.34 7.81
C PRO A 241 12.73 9.37 7.80
N GLY A 242 13.31 10.51 7.43
CA GLY A 242 14.75 10.68 7.36
C GLY A 242 15.30 10.26 6.00
N ASN A 243 15.95 11.22 5.35
CA ASN A 243 16.51 11.08 4.01
C ASN A 243 17.98 10.66 4.10
N LEU A 244 18.46 9.83 3.17
CA LEU A 244 19.87 9.47 2.98
C LEU A 244 20.60 10.34 1.93
N CYS A 245 19.95 10.68 0.82
CA CYS A 245 20.45 11.44 -0.32
C CYS A 245 19.62 12.69 -0.69
N ALA A 246 18.36 12.78 -0.29
CA ALA A 246 17.49 13.90 -0.51
C ALA A 246 17.74 15.02 0.50
N ALA A 247 17.48 16.25 0.08
CA ALA A 247 17.63 17.43 0.91
C ALA A 247 16.57 17.46 2.03
N ALA A 248 16.75 18.37 2.99
CA ALA A 248 15.74 18.62 4.00
C ALA A 248 14.43 19.09 3.35
N GLY A 249 13.30 18.47 3.72
CA GLY A 249 11.98 18.77 3.15
C GLY A 249 11.67 18.05 1.83
N GLU A 250 12.63 17.33 1.25
CA GLU A 250 12.37 16.41 0.14
C GLU A 250 12.04 14.99 0.67
N TYR A 251 11.57 14.12 -0.22
CA TYR A 251 11.32 12.70 0.06
C TYR A 251 12.22 11.81 -0.79
N GLU A 252 12.34 10.56 -0.37
CA GLU A 252 13.07 9.52 -1.10
C GLU A 252 12.16 8.37 -1.46
N LEU A 253 12.22 7.99 -2.73
CA LEU A 253 11.80 6.67 -3.17
C LEU A 253 13.07 5.84 -3.37
N VAL A 254 13.21 4.79 -2.57
CA VAL A 254 14.35 3.89 -2.68
C VAL A 254 14.00 2.81 -3.70
N ALA A 255 14.56 2.91 -4.89
CA ALA A 255 14.31 1.95 -5.95
C ALA A 255 15.15 0.69 -5.78
N VAL A 256 14.55 -0.45 -6.09
CA VAL A 256 15.22 -1.75 -6.15
C VAL A 256 15.39 -2.11 -7.63
N PRO A 257 16.61 -2.46 -8.08
CA PRO A 257 16.83 -2.88 -9.46
C PRO A 257 15.97 -4.08 -9.85
N ASN A 258 15.39 -4.06 -11.05
CA ASN A 258 14.56 -5.15 -11.56
C ASN A 258 15.34 -6.48 -11.59
N ALA A 259 16.65 -6.42 -11.90
CA ALA A 259 17.53 -7.60 -11.84
C ALA A 259 17.58 -8.26 -10.45
N VAL A 260 17.48 -7.47 -9.37
CA VAL A 260 17.42 -7.98 -8.00
C VAL A 260 16.04 -8.54 -7.68
N ILE A 261 14.98 -7.88 -8.13
CA ILE A 261 13.58 -8.32 -7.93
C ILE A 261 13.32 -9.65 -8.66
N GLU A 262 13.82 -9.78 -9.89
CA GLU A 262 13.62 -10.94 -10.75
C GLU A 262 14.56 -12.12 -10.42
N ALA A 263 15.62 -11.89 -9.65
CA ALA A 263 16.57 -12.92 -9.23
C ALA A 263 15.90 -13.95 -8.28
N THR A 264 15.29 -14.97 -8.89
CA THR A 264 14.50 -16.01 -8.23
C THR A 264 15.21 -16.75 -7.08
N PRO A 265 16.53 -17.05 -7.13
CA PRO A 265 17.23 -17.74 -6.03
C PRO A 265 17.28 -16.96 -4.71
N THR A 266 17.07 -15.64 -4.76
CA THR A 266 17.06 -14.77 -3.57
C THR A 266 15.75 -14.89 -2.79
N LEU A 267 14.66 -15.26 -3.47
CA LEU A 267 13.32 -15.33 -2.89
C LEU A 267 13.05 -16.72 -2.30
N ASN A 268 12.56 -16.75 -1.06
CA ASN A 268 12.09 -17.98 -0.43
C ASN A 268 10.59 -18.14 -0.70
N PRO A 269 10.17 -19.06 -1.60
CA PRO A 269 8.77 -19.18 -1.99
C PRO A 269 7.86 -19.57 -0.81
N THR A 270 8.37 -20.31 0.17
CA THR A 270 7.62 -20.65 1.39
C THR A 270 7.36 -19.43 2.26
N LEU A 271 8.35 -18.53 2.37
CA LEU A 271 8.15 -17.26 3.09
C LEU A 271 7.23 -16.34 2.32
N GLN A 272 7.39 -16.22 1.00
CA GLN A 272 6.54 -15.37 0.16
C GLN A 272 5.07 -15.83 0.16
N ALA A 273 4.81 -17.15 0.11
CA ALA A 273 3.46 -17.68 0.25
C ALA A 273 2.83 -17.36 1.63
N LYS A 274 3.65 -17.23 2.67
CA LYS A 274 3.18 -16.84 4.01
C LYS A 274 3.02 -15.33 4.16
N PHE A 275 3.91 -14.57 3.55
CA PHE A 275 4.18 -13.14 3.69
C PHE A 275 4.47 -12.55 2.29
N PRO A 276 3.42 -12.20 1.52
CA PRO A 276 3.55 -11.88 0.10
C PRO A 276 4.36 -10.61 -0.20
N GLY A 277 4.36 -9.62 0.71
CA GLY A 277 5.11 -8.39 0.52
C GLY A 277 6.59 -8.56 0.80
N ILE A 278 7.44 -7.94 -0.03
CA ILE A 278 8.91 -8.00 0.08
C ILE A 278 9.46 -6.58 0.17
N ILE A 279 10.25 -6.32 1.22
CA ILE A 279 10.92 -5.04 1.44
C ILE A 279 12.42 -5.29 1.53
N TYR A 280 13.20 -4.65 0.65
CA TYR A 280 14.64 -4.52 0.79
C TYR A 280 14.92 -3.27 1.63
N GLY A 281 15.70 -3.42 2.68
CA GLY A 281 16.02 -2.33 3.59
C GLY A 281 17.50 -2.24 3.87
N SER A 282 18.01 -1.02 4.07
CA SER A 282 19.38 -0.82 4.58
C SER A 282 19.40 0.18 5.73
N VAL A 283 20.24 -0.09 6.74
CA VAL A 283 20.35 0.71 7.98
C VAL A 283 21.60 1.58 7.94
N TRP A 284 21.43 2.88 8.23
CA TRP A 284 22.46 3.92 8.06
C TRP A 284 22.65 4.78 9.29
N THR A 285 23.86 5.29 9.49
CA THR A 285 24.14 6.33 10.48
C THR A 285 23.50 7.66 10.07
N SER A 286 23.12 8.47 11.06
CA SER A 286 22.79 9.88 10.85
C SER A 286 24.06 10.74 10.86
N GLY A 287 23.96 11.98 10.36
CA GLY A 287 25.06 12.95 10.32
C GLY A 287 25.45 13.37 8.91
N ALA A 288 26.55 14.12 8.82
CA ALA A 288 27.11 14.62 7.56
C ALA A 288 27.73 13.51 6.71
N THR A 289 28.40 12.55 7.37
CA THR A 289 28.91 11.33 6.73
C THR A 289 28.01 10.18 7.15
N ARG A 290 27.19 9.71 6.20
CA ARG A 290 26.26 8.60 6.42
C ARG A 290 26.90 7.32 5.91
N THR A 291 26.98 6.33 6.77
CA THR A 291 27.57 5.02 6.48
C THR A 291 26.60 3.92 6.89
N PRO A 292 26.60 2.74 6.24
CA PRO A 292 25.74 1.65 6.63
C PRO A 292 26.20 1.12 7.99
N ILE A 293 25.27 0.58 8.75
CA ILE A 293 25.54 0.05 10.08
C ILE A 293 25.61 -1.47 9.99
N ALA A 294 26.81 -2.02 10.17
CA ALA A 294 26.99 -3.45 10.38
C ALA A 294 26.50 -3.87 11.77
N GLY A 295 25.96 -5.08 11.88
CA GLY A 295 25.42 -5.64 13.11
C GLY A 295 24.10 -5.02 13.57
N ALA A 296 23.45 -4.20 12.73
CA ALA A 296 22.11 -3.70 13.03
C ALA A 296 21.12 -4.87 13.05
N THR A 297 20.18 -4.84 13.99
CA THR A 297 19.12 -5.86 14.09
C THR A 297 17.77 -5.25 13.75
N VAL A 298 16.93 -6.06 13.11
CA VAL A 298 15.59 -5.68 12.68
C VAL A 298 14.60 -6.66 13.28
N GLU A 299 13.71 -6.16 14.14
CA GLU A 299 12.68 -6.93 14.85
C GLU A 299 11.31 -6.60 14.24
N VAL A 300 10.55 -7.64 13.90
CA VAL A 300 9.17 -7.57 13.41
C VAL A 300 8.32 -8.58 14.18
N ASP A 301 7.01 -8.34 14.31
CA ASP A 301 6.10 -9.36 14.82
C ASP A 301 6.15 -10.59 13.90
N SER A 302 6.62 -11.72 14.45
CA SER A 302 6.75 -13.00 13.74
C SER A 302 5.45 -13.56 13.17
N LYS A 303 4.29 -13.05 13.62
CA LYS A 303 2.98 -13.35 13.03
C LYS A 303 2.78 -12.67 11.68
N HIS A 304 3.41 -11.53 11.47
CA HIS A 304 3.19 -10.63 10.33
C HIS A 304 4.42 -10.41 9.45
N GLY A 305 5.57 -10.96 9.84
CA GLY A 305 6.74 -10.91 8.97
C GLY A 305 7.93 -11.75 9.42
N LYS A 306 8.93 -11.74 8.55
CA LYS A 306 10.23 -12.40 8.78
C LYS A 306 11.34 -11.58 8.16
N VAL A 307 12.34 -11.26 8.97
CA VAL A 307 13.59 -10.64 8.51
C VAL A 307 14.60 -11.72 8.13
N VAL A 308 15.33 -11.47 7.05
CA VAL A 308 16.57 -12.15 6.68
C VAL A 308 17.64 -11.11 6.35
N TYR A 309 18.91 -11.41 6.65
CA TYR A 309 20.02 -10.50 6.37
C TYR A 309 20.70 -10.88 5.06
N LEU A 310 21.19 -9.88 4.35
CA LEU A 310 21.69 -10.02 2.99
C LEU A 310 23.06 -9.36 2.88
N ASP A 311 23.90 -9.88 1.98
CA ASP A 311 25.02 -9.12 1.45
C ASP A 311 24.69 -8.69 0.01
N PRO A 312 25.03 -7.45 -0.39
CA PRO A 312 24.84 -7.01 -1.76
C PRO A 312 25.70 -7.89 -2.68
N PRO A 313 25.22 -8.18 -3.89
CA PRO A 313 25.98 -8.96 -4.84
C PRO A 313 27.19 -8.15 -5.32
N ALA A 314 28.29 -8.83 -5.68
CA ALA A 314 29.48 -8.17 -6.20
C ALA A 314 29.20 -7.45 -7.53
N ASN A 315 28.35 -8.05 -8.38
CA ASN A 315 27.75 -7.43 -9.54
C ASN A 315 26.23 -7.49 -9.43
N ILE A 316 25.51 -6.47 -9.89
CA ILE A 316 24.04 -6.42 -9.80
C ILE A 316 23.34 -7.55 -10.57
N ALA A 317 24.05 -8.18 -11.52
CA ALA A 317 23.60 -9.35 -12.27
C ALA A 317 23.77 -10.67 -11.49
N ASP A 318 24.53 -10.66 -10.39
CA ASP A 318 24.68 -11.82 -9.51
C ASP A 318 23.52 -11.86 -8.50
N ASN A 319 23.21 -13.06 -8.01
CA ASN A 319 22.14 -13.25 -7.03
C ASN A 319 22.48 -12.58 -5.69
N VAL A 320 21.49 -11.99 -5.04
CA VAL A 320 21.64 -11.53 -3.65
C VAL A 320 21.67 -12.73 -2.72
N HIS A 321 22.68 -12.80 -1.86
CA HIS A 321 22.90 -13.93 -0.97
C HIS A 321 22.26 -13.71 0.41
N VAL A 322 21.39 -14.65 0.80
CA VAL A 322 20.83 -14.70 2.15
C VAL A 322 21.88 -15.24 3.12
N ARG A 323 22.10 -14.50 4.21
CA ARG A 323 23.02 -14.87 5.30
C ARG A 323 22.29 -15.63 6.38
N SER A 324 22.42 -16.96 6.37
CA SER A 324 21.88 -17.81 7.44
C SER A 324 22.76 -17.84 8.69
N ASP A 325 23.99 -17.35 8.60
CA ASP A 325 25.01 -17.34 9.63
C ASP A 325 24.93 -16.13 10.58
N GLN A 326 24.04 -15.17 10.32
CA GLN A 326 24.01 -13.90 11.04
C GLN A 326 22.66 -13.55 11.67
N SER A 327 22.73 -12.84 12.80
CA SER A 327 21.59 -12.26 13.51
C SER A 327 21.43 -10.75 13.29
N GLY A 328 22.30 -10.14 12.47
CA GLY A 328 22.30 -8.72 12.14
C GLY A 328 22.86 -8.47 10.74
N THR A 329 22.83 -7.21 10.31
CA THR A 329 23.28 -6.77 8.99
C THR A 329 24.79 -6.93 8.78
N GLY A 330 25.20 -7.18 7.53
CA GLY A 330 26.61 -7.11 7.12
C GLY A 330 27.13 -5.66 6.97
N PRO A 331 28.33 -5.47 6.40
CA PRO A 331 28.91 -4.14 6.14
C PRO A 331 28.03 -3.19 5.31
N SER A 332 27.12 -3.73 4.50
CA SER A 332 26.15 -2.98 3.69
C SER A 332 24.94 -2.47 4.47
N GLY A 333 24.75 -2.89 5.73
CA GLY A 333 23.52 -2.61 6.46
C GLY A 333 22.26 -3.27 5.88
N LEU A 334 22.39 -4.15 4.88
CA LEU A 334 21.28 -4.67 4.08
C LEU A 334 20.52 -5.80 4.79
N PHE A 335 19.20 -5.77 4.66
CA PHE A 335 18.28 -6.83 5.05
C PHE A 335 17.12 -6.92 4.06
N MET A 336 16.39 -8.02 4.13
CA MET A 336 15.09 -8.19 3.47
C MET A 336 14.05 -8.59 4.50
N LEU A 337 12.87 -8.01 4.37
CA LEU A 337 11.72 -8.26 5.21
C LEU A 337 10.57 -8.78 4.35
N TYR A 338 10.13 -10.00 4.66
CA TYR A 338 8.87 -10.53 4.18
C TYR A 338 7.75 -10.09 5.11
N THR A 339 6.62 -9.61 4.59
CA THR A 339 5.46 -9.24 5.42
C THR A 339 4.11 -9.57 4.77
N ASP A 340 3.06 -9.75 5.58
CA ASP A 340 1.68 -9.91 5.11
C ASP A 340 0.79 -8.69 5.34
N THR A 341 1.35 -7.57 5.78
CA THR A 341 0.62 -6.33 6.08
C THR A 341 1.60 -5.16 6.27
N LEU A 342 1.10 -4.00 6.71
CA LEU A 342 1.96 -2.94 7.23
C LEU A 342 2.46 -3.32 8.61
N VAL A 343 3.78 -3.31 8.79
CA VAL A 343 4.42 -3.72 10.04
C VAL A 343 5.18 -2.57 10.67
N SER A 344 5.07 -2.46 11.99
CA SER A 344 5.96 -1.63 12.79
C SER A 344 7.21 -2.43 13.11
N VAL A 345 8.34 -1.98 12.59
CA VAL A 345 9.62 -2.65 12.68
C VAL A 345 10.52 -1.87 13.62
N LYS A 346 11.10 -2.57 14.60
CA LYS A 346 12.06 -1.99 15.53
C LYS A 346 13.46 -2.31 15.04
N VAL A 347 14.23 -1.27 14.76
CA VAL A 347 15.60 -1.35 14.27
C VAL A 347 16.55 -0.91 15.38
N ASN A 348 17.54 -1.73 15.70
CA ASN A 348 18.62 -1.40 16.63
C ASN A 348 19.93 -1.32 15.86
N GLY A 349 20.69 -0.23 16.02
CA GLY A 349 21.95 -0.04 15.30
C GLY A 349 22.65 1.24 15.74
N GLY A 350 23.99 1.23 15.77
CA GLY A 350 24.78 2.39 16.18
C GLY A 350 24.48 2.88 17.60
N GLY A 351 24.10 1.98 18.51
CA GLY A 351 23.72 2.30 19.89
C GLY A 351 22.34 2.94 20.06
N LYS A 352 21.51 2.97 19.00
CA LYS A 352 20.17 3.57 19.01
C LYS A 352 19.11 2.54 18.64
N THR A 353 17.86 2.84 19.02
CA THR A 353 16.66 2.07 18.64
C THR A 353 15.68 3.01 17.95
N ARG A 354 15.13 2.58 16.82
CA ARG A 354 14.15 3.32 16.05
C ARG A 354 13.01 2.40 15.61
N THR A 355 11.77 2.86 15.75
CA THR A 355 10.61 2.16 15.17
C THR A 355 10.20 2.85 13.88
N VAL A 356 9.98 2.07 12.82
CA VAL A 356 9.50 2.56 11.52
C VAL A 356 8.35 1.68 11.03
N THR A 357 7.38 2.28 10.35
CA THR A 357 6.35 1.52 9.64
C THR A 357 6.87 1.21 8.24
N LEU A 358 6.88 -0.07 7.89
CA LEU A 358 7.24 -0.53 6.55
C LEU A 358 6.07 -1.31 5.94
N GLY A 359 5.98 -1.29 4.62
CA GLY A 359 4.98 -2.00 3.84
C GLY A 359 5.42 -2.07 2.38
N ALA A 360 5.01 -3.15 1.72
CA ALA A 360 5.17 -3.40 0.30
C ALA A 360 3.87 -4.00 -0.22
N THR A 361 3.60 -3.84 -1.51
CA THR A 361 2.52 -4.56 -2.16
C THR A 361 2.93 -5.99 -2.46
N ASP A 362 1.96 -6.82 -2.86
CA ASP A 362 2.20 -8.23 -3.14
C ASP A 362 2.83 -8.45 -4.54
N ASP A 363 2.76 -7.44 -5.41
CA ASP A 363 3.17 -7.45 -6.81
C ASP A 363 4.42 -6.61 -7.11
N SER A 364 4.90 -5.85 -6.12
CA SER A 364 6.06 -4.97 -6.26
C SER A 364 6.95 -5.02 -5.02
N ALA A 365 8.27 -5.08 -5.23
CA ALA A 365 9.22 -4.98 -4.13
C ALA A 365 9.32 -3.53 -3.65
N ALA A 366 9.46 -3.35 -2.35
CA ALA A 366 9.71 -2.05 -1.74
C ALA A 366 11.20 -1.87 -1.42
N GLY A 367 11.73 -0.67 -1.64
CA GLY A 367 13.00 -0.25 -1.03
C GLY A 367 12.79 0.67 0.17
N ALA A 368 13.70 0.59 1.15
CA ALA A 368 13.72 1.47 2.32
C ALA A 368 15.15 1.77 2.82
N PHE A 369 15.42 3.04 3.12
CA PHE A 369 16.59 3.44 3.91
C PHE A 369 16.17 3.84 5.32
N ILE A 370 16.86 3.31 6.32
CA ILE A 370 16.57 3.56 7.73
C ILE A 370 17.75 4.30 8.35
N VAL A 371 17.63 5.62 8.44
CA VAL A 371 18.64 6.48 9.06
C VAL A 371 18.45 6.54 10.58
N MET A 372 19.47 6.18 11.35
CA MET A 372 19.45 6.12 12.82
C MET A 372 19.76 7.49 13.44
N ASN A 373 18.73 8.32 13.59
CA ASN A 373 18.81 9.66 14.21
C ASN A 373 18.99 9.63 15.73
#